data_AF-A0A7J4KZ29-F1
#
_entry.id   AF-A0A7J4KZ29-F1
#
_cell.length_a   1.000
_cell.length_b   1.000
_cell.length_c   1.000
_cell.angle_alpha   90.00
_cell.angle_beta   90.00
_cell.angle_gamma   90.00
#
_symmetry.space_group_name_H-M   'P 1'
#
loop_
_entity.id
_entity.type
_entity.pdbx_description
1 polymer ?
#
loop_
_entity_poly.entity_id
_entity_poly.type
_entity_poly.pdbx_seq_one_letter_code
_entity_poly.pdbx_strand_id
1 'polypeptide(L)'
;MKEIKKRLEAIEQRNKRVELDKAWETSWARKIIVSVLTYFTIVLFFFVAQLPKPFINSIVPAAAFVLSTLSLPFFKRLWIKYKDRE
;
A
#
# COMPACT_ATOMS: atom_id res chain seq x y z
N MET A 1 34.94 7.82 -21.44
CA MET A 1 34.91 8.00 -19.96
C MET A 1 33.87 9.01 -19.47
N LYS A 2 33.79 10.24 -20.03
CA LYS A 2 32.79 11.26 -19.61
C LYS A 2 31.34 10.81 -19.81
N GLU A 3 31.04 10.12 -20.90
CA GLU A 3 29.68 9.64 -21.21
C GLU A 3 29.18 8.55 -20.24
N ILE A 4 30.07 7.64 -19.83
CA ILE A 4 29.77 6.60 -18.84
C ILE A 4 29.46 7.24 -17.48
N LYS A 5 30.25 8.25 -17.05
CA LYS A 5 29.95 8.99 -15.81
C LYS A 5 28.59 9.68 -15.86
N LYS A 6 28.27 10.34 -16.97
CA LYS A 6 26.96 11.01 -17.16
C LYS A 6 25.80 10.02 -17.12
N ARG A 7 25.95 8.83 -17.72
CA ARG A 7 24.94 7.76 -17.65
C ARG A 7 24.80 7.20 -16.24
N LEU A 8 25.90 7.04 -15.50
CA LEU A 8 25.90 6.57 -14.11
C LEU A 8 25.14 7.54 -13.21
N GLU A 9 25.45 8.84 -13.28
CA GLU A 9 24.75 9.89 -12.51
C GLU A 9 23.25 9.91 -12.83
N ALA A 10 22.88 9.76 -14.10
CA ALA A 10 21.47 9.70 -14.51
C ALA A 10 20.74 8.48 -13.92
N ILE A 11 21.40 7.32 -13.86
CA ILE A 11 20.85 6.09 -13.27
C ILE A 11 20.72 6.25 -11.76
N GLU A 12 21.73 6.77 -11.07
CA GLU A 12 21.68 7.00 -9.62
C GLU A 12 20.56 7.98 -9.24
N GLN A 13 20.41 9.07 -9.98
CA GLN A 13 19.32 10.02 -9.74
C GLN A 13 17.94 9.38 -9.96
N ARG A 14 17.78 8.54 -10.99
CA ARG A 14 16.54 7.81 -11.21
C ARG A 14 16.29 6.81 -10.09
N ASN A 15 17.29 6.02 -9.70
CA ASN A 15 17.17 5.03 -8.64
C ASN A 15 16.80 5.70 -7.31
N LYS A 16 17.39 6.85 -6.99
CA LYS A 16 17.04 7.63 -5.81
C LYS A 16 15.55 8.00 -5.78
N ARG A 17 14.98 8.43 -6.91
CA ARG A 17 13.53 8.72 -7.01
C ARG A 17 12.70 7.45 -6.80
N VAL A 18 13.05 6.37 -7.49
CA VAL A 18 12.35 5.08 -7.40
C VAL A 18 12.37 4.52 -5.97
N GLU A 19 13.49 4.62 -5.26
CA GLU A 19 13.59 4.13 -3.88
C GLU A 19 12.77 4.98 -2.91
N LEU A 20 12.69 6.31 -3.12
CA LEU A 20 11.80 7.17 -2.34
C LEU A 20 10.33 6.80 -2.58
N ASP A 21 9.94 6.57 -3.84
CA ASP A 21 8.57 6.13 -4.17
C ASP A 21 8.25 4.79 -3.50
N LYS A 22 9.14 3.79 -3.61
CA LYS A 22 8.98 2.50 -2.92
C LYS A 22 8.88 2.65 -1.40
N ALA A 23 9.70 3.53 -0.81
CA ALA A 23 9.66 3.80 0.62
C ALA A 23 8.30 4.40 1.01
N TRP A 24 7.75 5.31 0.21
CA TRP A 24 6.41 5.83 0.40
C TRP A 24 5.33 4.73 0.29
N GLU A 25 5.39 3.88 -0.74
CA GLU A 25 4.40 2.80 -0.94
C GLU A 25 4.38 1.80 0.22
N THR A 26 5.53 1.56 0.82
CA THR A 26 5.69 0.62 1.94
C THR A 26 5.55 1.29 3.31
N SER A 27 5.49 2.62 3.36
CA SER A 27 5.42 3.39 4.59
C SER A 27 4.11 3.16 5.37
N TRP A 28 4.21 3.32 6.69
CA TRP A 28 3.03 3.38 7.56
C TRP A 28 2.17 4.63 7.29
N ALA A 29 2.79 5.73 6.83
CA ALA A 29 2.07 6.95 6.49
C ALA A 29 0.99 6.70 5.44
N ARG A 30 1.33 6.03 4.32
CA ARG A 30 0.35 5.67 3.29
C ARG A 30 -0.75 4.76 3.83
N LYS A 31 -0.40 3.75 4.64
CA LYS A 31 -1.37 2.83 5.23
C LYS A 31 -2.39 3.56 6.11
N ILE A 32 -1.92 4.45 6.99
CA ILE A 32 -2.77 5.24 7.88
C ILE A 32 -3.69 6.16 7.06
N ILE A 33 -3.15 6.88 6.08
CA ILE A 33 -3.94 7.77 5.21
C ILE A 33 -5.05 6.99 4.50
N VAL A 34 -4.73 5.85 3.88
CA VAL A 34 -5.72 5.04 3.15
C VAL A 34 -6.76 4.46 4.11
N SER A 35 -6.35 3.95 5.28
CA SER A 35 -7.27 3.45 6.31
C SER A 35 -8.25 4.52 6.79
N VAL A 36 -7.76 5.73 7.07
CA VAL A 36 -8.58 6.86 7.52
C VAL A 36 -9.55 7.30 6.43
N LEU A 37 -9.08 7.47 5.19
CA LEU A 37 -9.94 7.82 4.06
C LEU A 37 -11.02 6.76 3.78
N THR A 38 -10.66 5.49 3.90
CA THR A 38 -11.59 4.36 3.75
C THR A 38 -12.67 4.43 4.82
N TYR A 39 -12.26 4.62 6.08
CA TYR A 39 -13.20 4.75 7.20
C TYR A 39 -14.19 5.90 6.97
N PHE A 40 -13.71 7.11 6.65
CA PHE A 40 -14.57 8.25 6.39
C PHE A 40 -15.51 8.03 5.21
N THR A 41 -15.01 7.48 4.11
CA THR A 41 -15.82 7.18 2.91
C THR A 41 -16.97 6.23 3.25
N ILE A 42 -16.70 5.15 3.99
CA ILE A 42 -17.72 4.17 4.37
C ILE A 42 -18.69 4.74 5.40
N VAL A 43 -18.22 5.53 6.37
CA VAL A 43 -19.10 6.21 7.33
C VAL A 43 -20.08 7.13 6.61
N LEU A 44 -19.59 7.96 5.68
CA LEU A 44 -20.45 8.85 4.88
C LEU A 44 -21.45 8.06 4.05
N PHE A 45 -21.02 6.99 3.41
CA PHE A 45 -21.90 6.10 2.64
C PHE A 45 -23.00 5.50 3.52
N PHE A 46 -22.66 4.94 4.69
CA PHE A 46 -23.65 4.37 5.61
C PHE A 46 -24.59 5.41 6.20
N PHE A 47 -24.11 6.64 6.41
CA PHE A 47 -24.95 7.74 6.86
C PHE A 47 -26.00 8.13 5.81
N VAL A 48 -25.58 8.29 4.55
CA VAL A 48 -26.49 8.59 3.43
C VAL A 48 -27.46 7.44 3.16
N ALA A 49 -27.00 6.20 3.28
CA ALA A 49 -27.82 5.00 3.07
C ALA A 49 -28.74 4.64 4.26
N GLN A 50 -28.74 5.44 5.34
CA GLN A 50 -29.51 5.19 6.58
C GLN A 50 -29.30 3.78 7.16
N LEU A 51 -28.08 3.25 7.05
CA LEU A 51 -27.75 1.93 7.57
C LEU A 51 -27.52 1.96 9.09
N PRO A 52 -27.89 0.88 9.81
CA PRO A 52 -27.71 0.83 11.26
C PRO A 52 -26.22 0.83 11.64
N LYS A 53 -25.90 1.50 12.74
CA LYS A 53 -24.55 1.55 13.35
C LYS A 53 -23.42 1.93 12.37
N PRO A 54 -23.52 3.08 11.67
CA PRO A 54 -22.59 3.46 10.60
C PRO A 54 -21.13 3.55 11.06
N PHE A 55 -20.87 4.02 12.28
CA PHE A 55 -19.53 4.17 12.84
C PHE A 55 -18.85 2.86 13.25
N ILE A 56 -19.62 1.84 13.61
CA ILE A 56 -19.10 0.52 14.03
C ILE A 56 -18.87 -0.34 12.78
N ASN A 57 -19.83 -0.34 11.86
CA ASN A 57 -19.77 -1.18 10.67
C ASN A 57 -18.68 -0.70 9.69
N SER A 58 -18.35 0.60 9.68
CA SER A 58 -17.26 1.16 8.86
C SER A 58 -15.86 0.76 9.33
N ILE A 59 -15.72 0.20 10.55
CA ILE A 59 -14.45 -0.37 11.02
C ILE A 59 -14.09 -1.62 10.21
N VAL A 60 -15.09 -2.39 9.76
CA VAL A 60 -14.87 -3.67 9.07
C VAL A 60 -14.08 -3.47 7.77
N PRO A 61 -14.44 -2.55 6.84
CA PRO A 61 -13.63 -2.29 5.65
C PRO A 61 -12.22 -1.76 5.95
N ALA A 62 -12.08 -0.88 6.94
CA ALA A 62 -10.77 -0.34 7.32
C ALA A 62 -9.86 -1.44 7.90
N ALA A 63 -10.40 -2.31 8.75
CA ALA A 63 -9.69 -3.47 9.30
C ALA A 63 -9.34 -4.51 8.21
N ALA A 64 -10.27 -4.78 7.28
CA ALA A 64 -10.02 -5.66 6.14
C ALA A 64 -8.88 -5.14 5.26
N PHE A 65 -8.84 -3.83 4.99
CA PHE A 65 -7.73 -3.19 4.27
C PHE A 65 -6.40 -3.42 5.01
N VAL A 66 -6.33 -3.10 6.30
CA VAL A 66 -5.10 -3.29 7.10
C VAL A 66 -4.65 -4.75 7.10
N LEU A 67 -5.56 -5.69 7.33
CA LEU A 67 -5.28 -7.12 7.28
C LEU A 67 -4.72 -7.55 5.92
N SER A 68 -5.27 -7.04 4.81
CA SER A 68 -4.75 -7.32 3.47
C SER A 68 -3.30 -6.84 3.30
N THR A 69 -2.95 -5.66 3.84
CA THR A 69 -1.58 -5.13 3.74
C THR A 69 -0.56 -5.97 4.53
N LEU A 70 -1.01 -6.70 5.54
CA LEU A 70 -0.16 -7.56 6.37
C LEU A 70 -0.10 -9.01 5.84
N SER A 71 -1.19 -9.51 5.27
CA SER A 71 -1.29 -10.90 4.80
C SER A 71 -0.70 -11.10 3.40
N LEU A 72 -0.86 -10.15 2.48
CA LEU A 72 -0.37 -10.27 1.10
C LEU A 72 1.15 -10.52 0.99
N PRO A 73 2.04 -9.88 1.78
CA PRO A 73 3.47 -10.20 1.76
C PRO A 73 3.76 -11.65 2.15
N PHE A 74 2.99 -12.22 3.08
CA PHE A 74 3.12 -13.62 3.50
C PHE A 74 2.72 -14.57 2.36
N PHE A 75 1.54 -14.36 1.77
CA PHE A 75 1.10 -15.18 0.63
C PHE A 75 2.02 -15.05 -0.60
N LYS A 76 2.56 -13.84 -0.85
CA LYS A 76 3.56 -13.63 -1.90
C LYS A 76 4.81 -14.50 -1.69
N ARG A 77 5.32 -14.59 -0.46
CA ARG A 77 6.49 -15.44 -0.15
C ARG A 77 6.20 -16.92 -0.37
N LEU A 78 5.01 -17.38 0.00
CA LEU A 78 4.58 -18.76 -0.23
C LEU A 78 4.48 -19.08 -1.73
N TRP A 79 3.86 -18.20 -2.51
CA TRP A 79 3.70 -18.38 -3.95
C TRP A 79 5.05 -18.43 -4.68
N ILE A 80 5.98 -17.53 -4.35
CA ILE A 80 7.33 -17.53 -4.94
C ILE A 80 8.05 -18.85 -4.62
N LYS A 81 8.01 -19.31 -3.37
CA LYS A 81 8.65 -20.57 -2.96
C LYS A 81 8.08 -21.80 -3.68
N TYR A 82 6.79 -21.78 -4.00
CA TYR A 82 6.15 -22.82 -4.80
C TYR A 82 6.61 -22.75 -6.26
N LYS A 83 6.60 -21.56 -6.86
CA LYS A 83 6.95 -21.36 -8.27
C LYS A 83 8.42 -21.66 -8.59
N ASP A 84 9.32 -21.41 -7.64
CA ASP A 84 10.76 -21.70 -7.74
C ASP A 84 11.10 -23.20 -7.59
N ARG A 85 10.11 -24.04 -7.23
CA ARG A 85 10.25 -25.50 -7.13
C ARG A 85 9.71 -26.26 -8.36
N GLU A 86 9.03 -25.59 -9.28
CA GLU A 86 8.62 -26.13 -10.59
C GLU A 86 9.72 -25.90 -11.63
#